data_AF-A0ABD6CUQ4-F1
#
_entry.id   AF-A0ABD6CUQ4-F1
#
_cell.length_a   1.000
_cell.length_b   1.000
_cell.length_c   1.000
_cell.angle_alpha   90.00
_cell.angle_beta   90.00
_cell.angle_gamma   90.00
#
_symmetry.space_group_name_H-M   'P 1'
#
loop_
_entity.id
_entity.type
_entity.pdbx_description
1 polymer ?
#
loop_
_entity_poly.entity_id
_entity_poly.type
_entity_poly.pdbx_seq_one_letter_code
_entity_poly.pdbx_strand_id
1 'polypeptide(L)'
;MAADSLPDSEGDPVSVLFLDVRNFTLLLDNYADDEISEMLDGLFGHVRTVVEKQGGVIDKVVGDGIMAVFRGDAPGQSALNAATEIHRYTNDQGGIDRRFGSVNVGIGIATGPVNETTIADIDSTVIGRSVNIAARLEGLCKEYDASILVDENTYHSSSVHELPDGYVGRRIPDQSLRGIRRDLDVFHLCDTTKFSETYIHLFNEGTREFANQNYEEALNAFTQAYTQDERYMDGALLNHFTNACLERINDDRALFRNPDRYEEHSTIQEQQSVQLLGFIESATVTREFDPDHILDVGCGTGKVTERLAERYPDASVVGIDSSRSAIAKARTEHSPEHLDIEYSYEKIEKYCPDEEIGRYDLIFSNAAMHWVEGQHEAYANLRKLIAPDGLLAIHQGHEGTYKELHQVAVEVLNDFDYDAYFENLNPPLDLIYYNTDEMGDLLEGHGFDPIRVKDDNDTAPDTIVDDFAEASLNAYCERLQSESQREIFREQFKQRARKQLDPTDVTVHRIYVIAVPTEA
;
A
#
# COMPACT_ATOMS: atom_id res chain seq x y z
N MET A 1 -11.08 -16.46 -46.94
CA MET A 1 -9.69 -16.84 -46.68
C MET A 1 -9.65 -17.39 -45.27
N ALA A 2 -9.45 -18.70 -45.17
CA ALA A 2 -9.38 -19.40 -43.89
C ALA A 2 -8.06 -19.01 -43.20
N ALA A 3 -8.14 -18.69 -41.91
CA ALA A 3 -6.97 -18.50 -41.07
C ALA A 3 -6.32 -19.88 -40.84
N ASP A 4 -5.04 -19.99 -41.12
CA ASP A 4 -4.20 -21.14 -40.79
C ASP A 4 -4.24 -21.39 -39.28
N SER A 5 -5.05 -22.37 -38.88
CA SER A 5 -4.84 -23.11 -37.64
C SER A 5 -3.71 -24.11 -37.90
N LEU A 6 -2.52 -23.85 -37.39
CA LEU A 6 -1.48 -24.87 -37.27
C LEU A 6 -2.06 -26.07 -36.50
N PRO A 7 -1.83 -27.31 -36.95
CA PRO A 7 -2.38 -28.48 -36.28
C PRO A 7 -1.72 -28.65 -34.91
N ASP A 8 -2.53 -28.81 -33.86
CA ASP A 8 -2.08 -29.38 -32.58
C ASP A 8 -1.62 -30.82 -32.87
N SER A 9 -0.32 -31.02 -33.14
CA SER A 9 0.25 -32.37 -33.24
C SER A 9 0.51 -32.93 -31.85
N GLU A 10 -0.09 -34.08 -31.58
CA GLU A 10 0.13 -34.98 -30.44
C GLU A 10 1.59 -35.49 -30.39
N GLY A 11 2.53 -34.61 -30.06
CA GLY A 11 3.90 -35.01 -29.72
C GLY A 11 3.99 -35.51 -28.28
N ASP A 12 4.89 -36.47 -28.01
CA ASP A 12 5.22 -36.87 -26.64
C ASP A 12 5.63 -35.63 -25.82
N PRO A 13 5.18 -35.52 -24.56
CA PRO A 13 5.49 -34.37 -23.73
C PRO A 13 6.99 -34.28 -23.51
N VAL A 14 7.52 -33.06 -23.55
CA VAL A 14 8.92 -32.75 -23.30
C VAL A 14 8.96 -31.68 -22.22
N SER A 15 9.94 -31.80 -21.31
CA SER A 15 10.23 -30.75 -20.35
C SER A 15 11.44 -29.95 -20.81
N VAL A 16 11.31 -28.63 -20.81
CA VAL A 16 12.35 -27.69 -21.20
C VAL A 16 12.76 -26.91 -19.97
N LEU A 17 14.07 -26.86 -19.71
CA LEU A 17 14.67 -26.11 -18.61
C LEU A 17 15.53 -25.00 -19.20
N PHE A 18 15.28 -23.76 -18.80
CA PHE A 18 16.18 -22.65 -18.99
C PHE A 18 16.84 -22.30 -17.66
N LEU A 19 18.14 -22.03 -17.70
CA LEU A 19 18.93 -21.57 -16.58
C LEU A 19 19.69 -20.31 -17.00
N ASP A 20 19.81 -19.34 -16.10
CA ASP A 20 20.60 -18.12 -16.28
C ASP A 20 21.28 -17.71 -14.96
N VAL A 21 22.44 -17.04 -15.04
CA VAL A 21 23.21 -16.62 -13.86
C VAL A 21 22.70 -15.26 -13.37
N ARG A 22 22.35 -15.18 -12.09
CA ARG A 22 21.84 -13.92 -11.52
C ARG A 22 22.91 -12.85 -11.47
N ASN A 23 22.51 -11.64 -11.84
CA ASN A 23 23.35 -10.45 -11.78
C ASN A 23 24.69 -10.64 -12.52
N PHE A 24 24.71 -11.43 -13.60
CA PHE A 24 25.93 -11.75 -14.34
C PHE A 24 26.68 -10.50 -14.84
N THR A 25 25.97 -9.44 -15.23
CA THR A 25 26.60 -8.16 -15.58
C THR A 25 27.44 -7.58 -14.43
N LEU A 26 26.96 -7.70 -13.19
CA LEU A 26 27.75 -7.28 -12.02
C LEU A 26 28.97 -8.17 -11.79
N LEU A 27 28.91 -9.45 -12.16
CA LEU A 27 30.10 -10.32 -12.11
C LEU A 27 31.14 -9.86 -13.15
N LEU A 28 30.71 -9.56 -14.38
CA LEU A 28 31.61 -9.04 -15.43
C LEU A 28 32.29 -7.71 -15.04
N ASP A 29 31.59 -6.84 -14.30
CA ASP A 29 32.15 -5.57 -13.85
C ASP A 29 33.19 -5.72 -12.71
N ASN A 30 33.17 -6.85 -11.97
CA ASN A 30 33.95 -7.04 -10.75
C ASN A 30 35.09 -8.07 -10.87
N TYR A 31 35.09 -8.92 -11.90
CA TYR A 31 36.07 -10.00 -12.07
C TYR A 31 36.67 -9.96 -13.48
N ALA A 32 37.87 -10.52 -13.63
CA ALA A 32 38.53 -10.60 -14.93
C ALA A 32 37.89 -11.67 -15.84
N ASP A 33 38.04 -11.50 -17.16
CA ASP A 33 37.44 -12.41 -18.16
C ASP A 33 37.85 -13.88 -17.98
N ASP A 34 39.09 -14.15 -17.55
CA ASP A 34 39.60 -15.50 -17.28
C ASP A 34 38.98 -16.11 -16.02
N GLU A 35 38.77 -15.30 -14.98
CA GLU A 35 38.08 -15.71 -13.75
C GLU A 35 36.60 -16.04 -14.04
N ILE A 36 35.92 -15.21 -14.84
CA ILE A 36 34.52 -15.44 -15.25
C ILE A 36 34.42 -16.70 -16.11
N SER A 37 35.36 -16.91 -17.03
CA SER A 37 35.38 -18.12 -17.87
C SER A 37 35.56 -19.37 -17.02
N GLU A 38 36.48 -19.36 -16.04
CA GLU A 38 36.69 -20.46 -15.10
C GLU A 38 35.44 -20.76 -14.26
N MET A 39 34.74 -19.72 -13.79
CA MET A 39 33.48 -19.86 -13.05
C MET A 39 32.39 -20.52 -13.90
N LEU A 40 32.19 -20.04 -15.13
CA LEU A 40 31.19 -20.58 -16.05
C LEU A 40 31.51 -22.01 -16.45
N ASP A 41 32.77 -22.35 -16.72
CA ASP A 41 33.19 -23.71 -17.04
C ASP A 41 32.89 -24.68 -15.88
N GLY A 42 33.15 -24.26 -14.64
CA GLY A 42 32.82 -25.03 -13.44
C GLY A 42 31.32 -25.24 -13.28
N LEU A 43 30.54 -24.16 -13.35
CA LEU A 43 29.08 -24.19 -13.23
C LEU A 43 28.44 -25.03 -14.34
N PHE A 44 28.75 -24.75 -15.60
CA PHE A 44 28.17 -25.45 -16.75
C PHE A 44 28.63 -26.91 -16.84
N GLY A 45 29.85 -27.23 -16.39
CA GLY A 45 30.31 -28.60 -16.23
C GLY A 45 29.46 -29.39 -15.22
N HIS A 46 29.12 -28.76 -14.08
CA HIS A 46 28.23 -29.35 -13.10
C HIS A 46 26.80 -29.49 -13.64
N VAL A 47 26.23 -28.43 -14.22
CA VAL A 47 24.90 -28.44 -14.84
C VAL A 47 24.79 -29.56 -15.87
N ARG A 48 25.77 -29.71 -16.77
CA ARG A 48 25.83 -30.81 -17.74
C ARG A 48 25.76 -32.17 -17.05
N THR A 49 26.58 -32.38 -16.02
CA THR A 49 26.63 -33.65 -15.27
C THR A 49 25.26 -34.00 -14.68
N VAL A 50 24.58 -33.01 -14.07
CA VAL A 50 23.27 -33.19 -13.47
C VAL A 50 22.20 -33.45 -14.53
N VAL A 51 22.18 -32.68 -15.61
CA VAL A 51 21.23 -32.85 -16.73
C VAL A 51 21.35 -34.24 -17.35
N GLU A 52 22.57 -34.69 -17.65
CA GLU A 52 22.82 -36.02 -18.22
C GLU A 52 22.44 -37.15 -17.24
N LYS A 53 22.73 -36.98 -15.95
CA LYS A 53 22.33 -37.92 -14.88
C LYS A 53 20.81 -38.12 -14.80
N GLN A 54 20.03 -37.08 -15.05
CA GLN A 54 18.56 -37.13 -15.06
C GLN A 54 17.96 -37.50 -16.43
N GLY A 55 18.81 -37.89 -17.40
CA GLY A 55 18.39 -38.31 -18.74
C GLY A 55 18.05 -37.16 -19.70
N GLY A 56 18.44 -35.93 -19.35
CA GLY A 56 18.30 -34.76 -20.20
C GLY A 56 19.50 -34.54 -21.11
N VAL A 57 19.35 -33.60 -22.04
CA VAL A 57 20.40 -33.17 -22.97
C VAL A 57 20.49 -31.65 -22.96
N ILE A 58 21.70 -31.11 -22.95
CA ILE A 58 21.94 -29.67 -23.16
C ILE A 58 21.74 -29.38 -24.65
N ASP A 59 20.70 -28.62 -24.99
CA ASP A 59 20.39 -28.25 -26.38
C ASP A 59 21.33 -27.13 -26.85
N LYS A 60 21.51 -26.09 -26.02
CA LYS A 60 22.43 -24.99 -26.31
C LYS A 60 22.85 -24.21 -25.07
N VAL A 61 23.97 -23.50 -25.21
CA VAL A 61 24.47 -22.48 -24.27
C VAL A 61 24.31 -21.12 -24.94
N VAL A 62 23.74 -20.14 -24.23
CA VAL A 62 23.48 -18.79 -24.74
C VAL A 62 23.98 -17.77 -23.71
N GLY A 63 25.16 -17.20 -23.94
CA GLY A 63 25.79 -16.30 -22.97
C GLY A 63 26.09 -17.06 -21.67
N ASP A 64 25.55 -16.56 -20.57
CA ASP A 64 25.57 -17.14 -19.22
C ASP A 64 24.39 -18.07 -18.92
N GLY A 65 23.56 -18.36 -19.92
CA GLY A 65 22.42 -19.26 -19.80
C GLY A 65 22.58 -20.62 -20.49
N ILE A 66 21.82 -21.60 -20.01
CA ILE A 66 21.71 -22.96 -20.55
C ILE A 66 20.26 -23.28 -20.89
N MET A 67 20.05 -23.92 -22.04
CA MET A 67 18.80 -24.60 -22.37
C MET A 67 19.02 -26.11 -22.35
N ALA A 68 18.25 -26.81 -21.52
CA ALA A 68 18.24 -28.27 -21.43
C ALA A 68 16.86 -28.83 -21.73
N VAL A 69 16.84 -30.07 -22.21
CA VAL A 69 15.63 -30.75 -22.68
C VAL A 69 15.58 -32.16 -22.11
N PHE A 70 14.43 -32.54 -21.56
CA PHE A 70 14.19 -33.85 -20.96
C PHE A 70 13.07 -34.58 -21.70
N ARG A 71 13.30 -35.86 -21.98
CA ARG A 71 12.38 -36.78 -22.69
C ARG A 71 12.16 -38.04 -21.87
N GLY A 72 11.22 -38.87 -22.30
CA GLY A 72 10.94 -40.18 -21.71
C GLY A 72 9.63 -40.20 -20.95
N ASP A 73 9.51 -41.13 -19.99
CA ASP A 73 8.24 -41.42 -19.32
C ASP A 73 7.80 -40.33 -18.34
N ALA A 74 8.75 -39.62 -17.71
CA ALA A 74 8.49 -38.60 -16.69
C ALA A 74 9.40 -37.36 -16.85
N PRO A 75 9.35 -36.66 -18.00
CA PRO A 75 10.30 -35.61 -18.34
C PRO A 75 10.25 -34.42 -17.38
N GLY A 76 9.06 -34.07 -16.87
CA GLY A 76 8.90 -33.01 -15.86
C GLY A 76 9.58 -33.34 -14.53
N GLN A 77 9.49 -34.59 -14.06
CA GLN A 77 10.17 -35.02 -12.84
C GLN A 77 11.69 -35.01 -13.00
N SER A 78 12.21 -35.48 -14.14
CA SER A 78 13.64 -35.39 -14.45
C SER A 78 14.15 -33.95 -14.41
N ALA A 79 13.39 -33.01 -14.99
CA ALA A 79 13.73 -31.60 -14.97
C ALA A 79 13.71 -31.00 -13.55
N LEU A 80 12.71 -31.35 -12.73
CA LEU A 80 12.63 -30.92 -11.32
C LEU A 80 13.81 -31.44 -10.49
N ASN A 81 14.17 -32.71 -10.66
CA ASN A 81 15.32 -33.30 -9.99
C ASN A 81 16.62 -32.61 -10.40
N ALA A 82 16.78 -32.30 -11.69
CA ALA A 82 17.94 -31.58 -12.19
C ALA A 82 18.02 -30.17 -11.61
N ALA A 83 16.91 -29.43 -11.64
CA ALA A 83 16.85 -28.06 -11.15
C ALA A 83 17.16 -27.94 -9.65
N THR A 84 16.64 -28.84 -8.83
CA THR A 84 16.89 -28.84 -7.38
C THR A 84 18.32 -29.23 -7.03
N GLU A 85 18.94 -30.18 -7.75
CA GLU A 85 20.35 -30.53 -7.59
C GLU A 85 21.27 -29.37 -7.99
N ILE A 86 20.97 -28.68 -9.11
CA ILE A 86 21.70 -27.48 -9.54
C ILE A 86 21.55 -26.34 -8.53
N HIS A 87 20.32 -26.06 -8.06
CA HIS A 87 20.09 -24.99 -7.08
C HIS A 87 20.85 -25.24 -5.78
N ARG A 88 20.87 -26.48 -5.27
CA ARG A 88 21.67 -26.83 -4.08
C ARG A 88 23.15 -26.62 -4.32
N TYR A 89 23.68 -27.05 -5.46
CA TYR A 89 25.08 -26.84 -5.81
C TYR A 89 25.46 -25.35 -5.79
N THR A 90 24.62 -24.48 -6.35
CA THR A 90 24.87 -23.03 -6.36
C THR A 90 24.70 -22.37 -4.99
N ASN A 91 23.86 -22.93 -4.13
CA ASN A 91 23.53 -22.35 -2.83
C ASN A 91 24.36 -22.91 -1.65
N ASP A 92 24.96 -24.10 -1.81
CA ASP A 92 25.90 -24.67 -0.86
C ASP A 92 27.27 -23.98 -1.01
N GLN A 93 27.88 -23.51 0.10
CA GLN A 93 29.17 -22.78 0.11
C GLN A 93 30.42 -23.59 -0.36
N GLY A 94 30.21 -24.72 -1.03
CA GLY A 94 31.25 -25.57 -1.60
C GLY A 94 31.12 -25.82 -3.10
N GLY A 95 30.05 -25.34 -3.77
CA GLY A 95 29.84 -25.62 -5.19
C GLY A 95 30.68 -24.75 -6.12
N ILE A 96 30.65 -23.42 -5.90
CA ILE A 96 31.39 -22.43 -6.70
C ILE A 96 32.51 -21.83 -5.85
N ASP A 97 33.61 -21.40 -6.48
CA ASP A 97 34.71 -20.75 -5.79
C ASP A 97 34.20 -19.55 -4.98
N ARG A 98 34.49 -19.56 -3.67
CA ARG A 98 34.04 -18.56 -2.71
C ARG A 98 34.50 -17.16 -3.04
N ARG A 99 35.53 -17.00 -3.89
CA ARG A 99 35.98 -15.69 -4.37
C ARG A 99 34.86 -14.91 -5.08
N PHE A 100 33.88 -15.60 -5.68
CA PHE A 100 32.74 -14.98 -6.35
C PHE A 100 31.58 -14.63 -5.41
N GLY A 101 31.69 -14.95 -4.12
CA GLY A 101 30.58 -14.81 -3.17
C GLY A 101 29.44 -15.80 -3.47
N SER A 102 28.20 -15.34 -3.33
CA SER A 102 27.01 -16.13 -3.67
C SER A 102 26.69 -15.99 -5.16
N VAL A 103 26.82 -17.07 -5.92
CA VAL A 103 26.38 -17.13 -7.31
C VAL A 103 25.04 -17.84 -7.35
N ASN A 104 23.98 -17.07 -7.60
CA ASN A 104 22.62 -17.61 -7.71
C ASN A 104 22.27 -17.85 -9.18
N VAL A 105 21.33 -18.76 -9.43
CA VAL A 105 20.77 -19.02 -10.76
C VAL A 105 19.26 -18.85 -10.75
N GLY A 106 18.70 -18.45 -11.89
CA GLY A 106 17.26 -18.52 -12.17
C GLY A 106 16.98 -19.72 -13.05
N ILE A 107 15.98 -20.53 -12.71
CA ILE A 107 15.61 -21.73 -13.46
C ILE A 107 14.13 -21.68 -13.82
N GLY A 108 13.82 -21.68 -15.11
CA GLY A 108 12.45 -21.78 -15.64
C GLY A 108 12.18 -23.12 -16.28
N ILE A 109 11.10 -23.81 -15.91
CA ILE A 109 10.76 -25.13 -16.46
C ILE A 109 9.32 -25.16 -16.97
N ALA A 110 9.13 -25.70 -18.17
CA ALA A 110 7.79 -25.94 -18.70
C ALA A 110 7.70 -27.29 -19.40
N THR A 111 6.56 -27.97 -19.24
CA THR A 111 6.33 -29.30 -19.80
C THR A 111 5.12 -29.29 -20.73
N GLY A 112 5.28 -29.81 -21.94
CA GLY A 112 4.18 -29.91 -22.89
C GLY A 112 4.62 -30.43 -24.26
N PRO A 113 3.69 -30.49 -25.23
CA PRO A 113 4.01 -30.95 -26.57
C PRO A 113 4.94 -29.97 -27.28
N VAL A 114 5.92 -30.51 -27.99
CA VAL A 114 6.88 -29.74 -28.78
C VAL A 114 7.04 -30.37 -30.15
N ASN A 115 7.26 -29.52 -31.16
CA ASN A 115 7.52 -29.97 -32.52
C ASN A 115 9.02 -29.90 -32.79
N GLU A 116 9.63 -31.03 -33.09
CA GLU A 116 11.01 -31.05 -33.57
C GLU A 116 11.05 -30.47 -34.99
N THR A 117 11.86 -29.43 -35.18
CA THR A 117 12.04 -28.82 -36.50
C THR A 117 13.50 -28.48 -36.72
N THR A 118 14.07 -28.96 -37.83
CA THR A 118 15.36 -28.49 -38.31
C THR A 118 15.13 -27.19 -39.07
N ILE A 119 15.58 -26.06 -38.53
CA ILE A 119 15.54 -24.77 -39.22
C ILE A 119 16.90 -24.53 -39.87
N ALA A 120 16.90 -24.31 -41.18
CA ALA A 120 18.04 -23.78 -41.95
C ALA A 120 19.37 -24.58 -41.86
N ASP A 121 19.32 -25.92 -41.83
CA ASP A 121 20.51 -26.79 -41.73
C ASP A 121 21.38 -26.55 -40.47
N ILE A 122 20.82 -25.91 -39.43
CA ILE A 122 21.42 -25.76 -38.11
C ILE A 122 20.88 -26.87 -37.20
N ASP A 123 21.71 -27.36 -36.27
CA ASP A 123 21.43 -28.46 -35.34
C ASP A 123 19.95 -28.52 -34.90
N SER A 124 19.35 -29.70 -34.96
CA SER A 124 17.95 -29.92 -34.62
C SER A 124 17.66 -29.38 -33.22
N THR A 125 16.74 -28.42 -33.12
CA THR A 125 16.34 -27.79 -31.86
C THR A 125 14.85 -27.98 -31.63
N VAL A 126 14.45 -27.94 -30.37
CA VAL A 126 13.05 -28.08 -29.99
C VAL A 126 12.35 -26.74 -30.17
N ILE A 127 11.23 -26.71 -30.89
CA ILE A 127 10.41 -25.51 -31.07
C ILE A 127 8.99 -25.83 -30.60
N GLY A 128 8.47 -25.01 -29.71
CA GLY A 128 7.13 -25.21 -29.20
C GLY A 128 6.75 -24.22 -28.12
N ARG A 129 5.48 -24.25 -27.75
CA ARG A 129 4.93 -23.38 -26.72
C ARG A 129 5.68 -23.53 -25.39
N SER A 130 6.05 -24.75 -25.00
CA SER A 130 6.77 -25.02 -23.75
C SER A 130 8.16 -24.37 -23.72
N VAL A 131 8.85 -24.24 -24.86
CA VAL A 131 10.16 -23.55 -24.92
C VAL A 131 10.00 -22.08 -24.55
N ASN A 132 8.99 -21.41 -25.13
CA ASN A 132 8.71 -20.00 -24.85
C ASN A 132 8.23 -19.79 -23.41
N ILE A 133 7.44 -20.72 -22.87
CA ILE A 133 6.99 -20.65 -21.46
C ILE A 133 8.21 -20.80 -20.54
N ALA A 134 9.05 -21.82 -20.74
CA ALA A 134 10.23 -22.05 -19.89
C ALA A 134 11.20 -20.87 -19.88
N ALA A 135 11.53 -20.30 -21.04
CA ALA A 135 12.36 -19.10 -21.13
C ALA A 135 11.73 -17.89 -20.42
N ARG A 136 10.40 -17.76 -20.49
CA ARG A 136 9.69 -16.68 -19.80
C ARG A 136 9.68 -16.87 -18.28
N LEU A 137 9.50 -18.11 -17.81
CA LEU A 137 9.57 -18.46 -16.40
C LEU A 137 10.96 -18.19 -15.83
N GLU A 138 12.02 -18.50 -16.58
CA GLU A 138 13.39 -18.13 -16.20
C GLU A 138 13.48 -16.61 -16.02
N GLY A 139 13.07 -15.82 -17.02
CA GLY A 139 13.11 -14.36 -16.91
C GLY A 139 12.31 -13.80 -15.74
N LEU A 140 11.14 -14.41 -15.43
CA LEU A 140 10.32 -14.05 -14.27
C LEU A 140 10.99 -14.39 -12.94
N CYS A 141 11.91 -15.36 -12.92
CA CYS A 141 12.65 -15.64 -11.71
C CYS A 141 13.28 -14.33 -11.21
N LYS A 142 13.76 -13.44 -12.10
CA LYS A 142 14.44 -12.19 -11.72
C LYS A 142 13.49 -11.21 -11.05
N GLU A 143 12.31 -11.09 -11.62
CA GLU A 143 11.27 -10.19 -11.14
C GLU A 143 10.78 -10.60 -9.73
N TYR A 144 10.73 -11.91 -9.47
CA TYR A 144 10.20 -12.47 -8.23
C TYR A 144 11.22 -12.88 -7.19
N ASP A 145 12.50 -12.65 -7.48
CA ASP A 145 13.64 -13.19 -6.71
C ASP A 145 13.46 -14.69 -6.37
N ALA A 146 12.98 -15.44 -7.36
CA ALA A 146 12.75 -16.87 -7.26
C ALA A 146 13.96 -17.64 -7.82
N SER A 147 14.27 -18.81 -7.26
CA SER A 147 15.32 -19.67 -7.80
C SER A 147 14.80 -20.57 -8.92
N ILE A 148 13.61 -21.15 -8.74
CA ILE A 148 13.05 -22.16 -9.64
C ILE A 148 11.56 -21.89 -9.85
N LEU A 149 11.16 -21.48 -11.06
CA LEU A 149 9.77 -21.32 -11.46
C LEU A 149 9.37 -22.39 -12.48
N VAL A 150 8.21 -23.00 -12.27
CA VAL A 150 7.69 -24.06 -13.14
C VAL A 150 6.24 -23.82 -13.54
N ASP A 151 5.84 -24.32 -14.71
CA ASP A 151 4.43 -24.33 -15.10
C ASP A 151 3.62 -25.43 -14.38
N GLU A 152 2.30 -25.31 -14.45
CA GLU A 152 1.37 -26.29 -13.89
C GLU A 152 1.63 -27.73 -14.35
N ASN A 153 1.91 -27.95 -15.64
CA ASN A 153 2.17 -29.30 -16.16
C ASN A 153 3.43 -29.92 -15.55
N THR A 154 4.50 -29.13 -15.39
CA THR A 154 5.72 -29.58 -14.73
C THR A 154 5.46 -29.82 -13.25
N TYR A 155 4.77 -28.90 -12.57
CA TYR A 155 4.45 -29.04 -11.15
C TYR A 155 3.62 -30.30 -10.88
N HIS A 156 2.58 -30.57 -11.69
CA HIS A 156 1.73 -31.74 -11.55
C HIS A 156 2.32 -33.01 -12.16
N SER A 157 3.43 -32.95 -12.91
CA SER A 157 4.17 -34.17 -13.27
C SER A 157 4.66 -34.94 -12.03
N SER A 158 4.78 -34.23 -10.90
CA SER A 158 5.09 -34.78 -9.57
C SER A 158 3.86 -35.35 -8.84
N SER A 159 2.64 -35.31 -9.41
CA SER A 159 1.48 -35.90 -8.72
C SER A 159 1.53 -37.44 -8.67
N VAL A 160 2.40 -38.07 -9.46
CA VAL A 160 2.75 -39.50 -9.37
C VAL A 160 4.04 -39.72 -8.57
N HIS A 161 4.88 -38.68 -8.38
CA HIS A 161 6.21 -38.71 -7.75
C HIS A 161 6.43 -37.46 -6.89
N GLU A 162 6.53 -37.59 -5.57
CA GLU A 162 6.69 -36.47 -4.64
C GLU A 162 7.75 -35.44 -5.12
N LEU A 163 7.54 -34.15 -4.79
CA LEU A 163 8.54 -33.12 -5.03
C LEU A 163 9.90 -33.55 -4.42
N PRO A 164 11.04 -33.16 -5.01
CA PRO A 164 12.35 -33.54 -4.47
C PRO A 164 12.49 -33.18 -2.99
N ASP A 165 13.11 -34.08 -2.20
CA ASP A 165 13.31 -33.90 -0.76
C ASP A 165 13.91 -32.53 -0.41
N GLY A 166 13.31 -31.85 0.57
CA GLY A 166 13.72 -30.52 0.99
C GLY A 166 13.13 -29.38 0.13
N TYR A 167 12.17 -29.67 -0.74
CA TYR A 167 11.46 -28.66 -1.51
C TYR A 167 9.94 -28.78 -1.40
N VAL A 168 9.29 -27.64 -1.56
CA VAL A 168 7.83 -27.47 -1.51
C VAL A 168 7.37 -26.50 -2.58
N GLY A 169 6.17 -26.71 -3.10
CA GLY A 169 5.57 -25.82 -4.08
C GLY A 169 4.85 -24.63 -3.45
N ARG A 170 5.06 -23.46 -4.04
CA ARG A 170 4.33 -22.23 -3.75
C ARG A 170 3.68 -21.72 -5.02
N ARG A 171 2.35 -21.67 -5.08
CA ARG A 171 1.62 -21.18 -6.27
C ARG A 171 1.77 -19.65 -6.36
N ILE A 172 1.92 -19.16 -7.58
CA ILE A 172 1.93 -17.74 -7.94
C ILE A 172 0.75 -17.53 -8.92
N PRO A 173 -0.42 -17.05 -8.45
CA PRO A 173 -1.64 -16.98 -9.26
C PRO A 173 -1.58 -15.91 -10.38
N ASP A 174 -2.41 -16.11 -11.42
CA ASP A 174 -2.83 -15.14 -12.45
C ASP A 174 -1.71 -14.28 -13.07
N GLN A 175 -0.62 -14.91 -13.47
CA GLN A 175 0.49 -14.22 -14.13
C GLN A 175 0.18 -13.93 -15.59
N SER A 176 -0.11 -12.65 -15.89
CA SER A 176 -0.20 -12.12 -17.24
C SER A 176 1.19 -12.06 -17.90
N LEU A 177 1.61 -13.15 -18.54
CA LEU A 177 2.86 -13.17 -19.30
C LEU A 177 2.65 -12.47 -20.65
N ARG A 178 3.30 -11.31 -20.86
CA ARG A 178 3.28 -10.61 -22.16
C ARG A 178 3.57 -11.59 -23.30
N GLY A 179 2.61 -11.73 -24.22
CA GLY A 179 2.71 -12.62 -25.38
C GLY A 179 2.08 -14.01 -25.22
N ILE A 180 1.59 -14.37 -24.03
CA ILE A 180 0.84 -15.60 -23.77
C ILE A 180 -0.63 -15.23 -23.55
N ARG A 181 -1.53 -15.83 -24.35
CA ARG A 181 -2.96 -15.46 -24.46
C ARG A 181 -3.87 -15.96 -23.31
N ARG A 182 -3.32 -16.57 -22.26
CA ARG A 182 -4.09 -17.13 -21.13
C ARG A 182 -3.32 -16.97 -19.83
N ASP A 183 -4.05 -16.90 -18.73
CA ASP A 183 -3.53 -17.07 -17.38
C ASP A 183 -2.83 -18.44 -17.29
N LEU A 184 -1.60 -18.43 -16.80
CA LEU A 184 -0.80 -19.63 -16.58
C LEU A 184 -0.56 -19.74 -15.08
N ASP A 185 -0.89 -20.89 -14.50
CA ASP A 185 -0.49 -21.20 -13.14
C ASP A 185 1.02 -21.47 -13.08
N VAL A 186 1.70 -20.63 -12.31
CA VAL A 186 3.14 -20.70 -12.06
C VAL A 186 3.39 -21.15 -10.64
N PHE A 187 4.39 -22.01 -10.45
CA PHE A 187 4.78 -22.50 -9.14
C PHE A 187 6.25 -22.20 -8.88
N HIS A 188 6.54 -21.61 -7.72
CA HIS A 188 7.88 -21.48 -7.19
C HIS A 188 8.21 -22.71 -6.36
N LEU A 189 9.33 -23.36 -6.66
CA LEU A 189 9.83 -24.48 -5.88
C LEU A 189 10.77 -23.97 -4.78
N CYS A 190 10.24 -23.87 -3.56
CA CYS A 190 10.92 -23.32 -2.40
C CYS A 190 11.78 -24.37 -1.68
N ASP A 191 13.01 -24.01 -1.32
CA ASP A 191 13.89 -24.81 -0.47
C ASP A 191 13.45 -24.69 1.00
N THR A 192 13.12 -25.82 1.65
CA THR A 192 12.63 -25.85 3.05
C THR A 192 13.72 -25.57 4.08
N THR A 193 14.99 -25.60 3.69
CA THR A 193 16.09 -25.11 4.55
C THR A 193 16.08 -23.58 4.66
N LYS A 194 15.52 -22.91 3.65
CA LYS A 194 15.36 -21.44 3.62
C LYS A 194 14.00 -20.98 4.14
N PHE A 195 12.93 -21.73 3.86
CA PHE A 195 11.57 -21.35 4.23
C PHE A 195 10.94 -22.39 5.18
N SER A 196 10.44 -21.95 6.33
CA SER A 196 9.73 -22.84 7.26
C SER A 196 8.42 -23.37 6.66
N GLU A 197 8.02 -24.59 7.02
CA GLU A 197 6.73 -25.16 6.57
C GLU A 197 5.55 -24.25 6.91
N THR A 198 5.59 -23.59 8.09
CA THR A 198 4.58 -22.62 8.52
C THR A 198 4.54 -21.40 7.59
N TYR A 199 5.69 -20.84 7.21
CA TYR A 199 5.76 -19.74 6.24
C TYR A 199 5.13 -20.14 4.91
N ILE A 200 5.48 -21.32 4.40
CA ILE A 200 4.97 -21.82 3.12
C ILE A 200 3.46 -22.02 3.19
N HIS A 201 2.95 -22.59 4.28
CA HIS A 201 1.51 -22.75 4.49
C HIS A 201 0.78 -21.41 4.47
N LEU A 202 1.23 -20.45 5.27
CA LEU A 202 0.62 -19.11 5.36
C LEU A 202 0.69 -18.35 4.04
N PHE A 203 1.79 -18.48 3.29
CA PHE A 203 1.88 -17.87 1.96
C PHE A 203 0.91 -18.51 0.96
N ASN A 204 0.80 -19.84 0.96
CA ASN A 204 -0.13 -20.56 0.10
C ASN A 204 -1.60 -20.24 0.47
N GLU A 205 -1.89 -20.07 1.75
CA GLU A 205 -3.18 -19.56 2.22
C GLU A 205 -3.43 -18.14 1.69
N GLY A 206 -2.46 -17.23 1.85
CA GLY A 206 -2.59 -15.85 1.36
C GLY A 206 -2.82 -15.75 -0.14
N THR A 207 -2.07 -16.51 -0.95
CA THR A 207 -2.27 -16.53 -2.41
C THR A 207 -3.60 -17.17 -2.82
N ARG A 208 -4.11 -18.15 -2.05
CA ARG A 208 -5.43 -18.73 -2.29
C ARG A 208 -6.53 -17.70 -2.04
N GLU A 209 -6.47 -17.00 -0.92
CA GLU A 209 -7.44 -15.95 -0.59
C GLU A 209 -7.33 -14.77 -1.55
N PHE A 210 -6.12 -14.42 -2.01
CA PHE A 210 -5.89 -13.41 -3.04
C PHE A 210 -6.59 -13.78 -4.37
N ALA A 211 -6.44 -15.03 -4.82
CA ALA A 211 -7.12 -15.53 -6.03
C ALA A 211 -8.65 -15.56 -5.87
N ASN A 212 -9.14 -15.79 -4.66
CA ASN A 212 -10.57 -15.70 -4.33
C ASN A 212 -11.08 -14.26 -4.17
N GLN A 213 -10.22 -13.25 -4.32
CA GLN A 213 -10.49 -11.82 -4.09
C GLN A 213 -10.82 -11.46 -2.63
N ASN A 214 -10.44 -12.32 -1.68
CA ASN A 214 -10.54 -12.08 -0.24
C ASN A 214 -9.26 -11.39 0.24
N TYR A 215 -9.08 -10.12 -0.15
CA TYR A 215 -7.78 -9.45 -0.02
C TYR A 215 -7.35 -9.18 1.43
N GLU A 216 -8.29 -9.00 2.36
CA GLU A 216 -7.99 -8.79 3.79
C GLU A 216 -7.50 -10.08 4.46
N GLU A 217 -8.17 -11.20 4.20
CA GLU A 217 -7.74 -12.53 4.65
C GLU A 217 -6.39 -12.90 4.01
N ALA A 218 -6.20 -12.55 2.74
CA ALA A 218 -4.93 -12.71 2.05
C ALA A 218 -3.81 -11.90 2.73
N LEU A 219 -4.06 -10.62 3.02
CA LEU A 219 -3.12 -9.74 3.71
C LEU A 219 -2.78 -10.26 5.11
N ASN A 220 -3.77 -10.72 5.88
CA ASN A 220 -3.54 -11.29 7.21
C ASN A 220 -2.63 -12.54 7.13
N ALA A 221 -2.89 -13.45 6.19
CA ALA A 221 -2.05 -14.62 5.98
C ALA A 221 -0.61 -14.25 5.56
N PHE A 222 -0.44 -13.25 4.68
CA PHE A 222 0.88 -12.74 4.29
C PHE A 222 1.62 -12.07 5.45
N THR A 223 0.95 -11.27 6.28
CA THR A 223 1.53 -10.65 7.48
C THR A 223 1.91 -11.69 8.52
N GLN A 224 1.09 -12.72 8.71
CA GLN A 224 1.46 -13.84 9.57
C GLN A 224 2.68 -14.58 9.01
N ALA A 225 2.76 -14.82 7.70
CA ALA A 225 3.93 -15.42 7.08
C ALA A 225 5.20 -14.57 7.35
N TYR A 226 5.09 -13.24 7.26
CA TYR A 226 6.18 -12.30 7.55
C TYR A 226 6.74 -12.46 8.97
N THR A 227 5.87 -12.67 9.96
CA THR A 227 6.26 -12.77 11.38
C THR A 227 6.86 -14.12 11.78
N GLN A 228 6.79 -15.15 10.92
CA GLN A 228 7.31 -16.48 11.24
C GLN A 228 8.83 -16.62 11.07
N ASP A 229 9.51 -15.73 10.34
CA ASP A 229 10.95 -15.86 10.12
C ASP A 229 11.65 -14.51 9.88
N GLU A 230 12.15 -13.90 10.95
CA GLU A 230 12.90 -12.63 10.93
C GLU A 230 14.18 -12.68 10.06
N ARG A 231 14.67 -13.88 9.72
CA ARG A 231 15.92 -14.04 8.97
C ARG A 231 15.80 -13.66 7.49
N TYR A 232 14.59 -13.54 6.96
CA TYR A 232 14.37 -13.44 5.50
C TYR A 232 13.29 -12.42 5.13
N MET A 233 13.44 -11.20 5.65
CA MET A 233 12.63 -10.01 5.35
C MET A 233 12.68 -9.54 3.88
N ASP A 234 13.23 -10.34 2.95
CA ASP A 234 13.47 -9.97 1.55
C ASP A 234 12.67 -10.84 0.57
N GLY A 235 11.44 -11.20 0.95
CA GLY A 235 10.54 -11.91 0.05
C GLY A 235 9.97 -10.96 -0.98
N ALA A 236 10.66 -10.69 -2.09
CA ALA A 236 10.14 -9.87 -3.20
C ALA A 236 8.71 -10.31 -3.61
N LEU A 237 8.44 -11.62 -3.60
CA LEU A 237 7.10 -12.19 -3.81
C LEU A 237 6.10 -11.90 -2.68
N LEU A 238 6.52 -11.99 -1.41
CA LEU A 238 5.65 -11.64 -0.28
C LEU A 238 5.31 -10.16 -0.32
N ASN A 239 6.30 -9.29 -0.53
CA ASN A 239 6.11 -7.85 -0.70
C ASN A 239 5.23 -7.54 -1.92
N HIS A 240 5.43 -8.23 -3.04
CA HIS A 240 4.59 -8.08 -4.23
C HIS A 240 3.12 -8.37 -3.91
N PHE A 241 2.81 -9.51 -3.28
CA PHE A 241 1.42 -9.86 -2.96
C PHE A 241 0.85 -9.03 -1.82
N THR A 242 1.63 -8.70 -0.78
CA THR A 242 1.23 -7.76 0.26
C THR A 242 0.89 -6.41 -0.34
N ASN A 243 1.74 -5.87 -1.23
CA ASN A 243 1.46 -4.60 -1.92
C ASN A 243 0.27 -4.73 -2.86
N ALA A 244 0.12 -5.84 -3.59
CA ALA A 244 -1.02 -6.06 -4.47
C ALA A 244 -2.35 -6.21 -3.70
N CYS A 245 -2.33 -6.84 -2.51
CA CYS A 245 -3.42 -6.85 -1.56
C CYS A 245 -3.69 -5.43 -1.09
N LEU A 246 -2.67 -4.71 -0.62
CA LEU A 246 -2.81 -3.34 -0.16
C LEU A 246 -3.32 -2.42 -1.26
N GLU A 247 -2.88 -2.54 -2.51
CA GLU A 247 -3.39 -1.78 -3.66
C GLU A 247 -4.84 -2.09 -3.96
N ARG A 248 -5.28 -3.35 -3.88
CA ARG A 248 -6.67 -3.75 -4.14
C ARG A 248 -7.59 -3.44 -2.97
N ILE A 249 -7.11 -3.68 -1.75
CA ILE A 249 -7.70 -3.18 -0.52
C ILE A 249 -7.76 -1.67 -0.58
N ASN A 250 -6.74 -0.97 -1.09
CA ASN A 250 -6.72 0.48 -1.25
C ASN A 250 -7.37 0.96 -2.56
N ASP A 251 -7.82 0.11 -3.47
CA ASP A 251 -8.72 0.48 -4.56
C ASP A 251 -10.17 0.34 -4.06
N ASP A 252 -10.43 -0.64 -3.19
CA ASP A 252 -11.66 -0.76 -2.38
C ASP A 252 -11.68 0.23 -1.18
N ARG A 253 -10.52 0.70 -0.70
CA ARG A 253 -10.29 1.63 0.44
C ARG A 253 -9.56 2.91 0.06
N ALA A 254 -9.35 3.22 -1.22
CA ALA A 254 -9.24 4.61 -1.70
C ALA A 254 -10.61 5.30 -1.57
N LEU A 255 -11.62 4.50 -1.23
CA LEU A 255 -12.86 4.93 -0.64
C LEU A 255 -12.81 5.07 0.89
N PHE A 256 -11.77 4.69 1.65
CA PHE A 256 -11.77 4.73 3.12
C PHE A 256 -10.48 5.11 3.90
N ARG A 257 -10.42 6.36 4.42
CA ARG A 257 -9.95 6.61 5.82
C ARG A 257 -10.83 5.72 6.72
N ASN A 258 -10.29 4.91 7.63
CA ASN A 258 -11.10 4.01 8.49
C ASN A 258 -12.03 4.84 9.40
N PRO A 259 -13.32 4.98 9.07
CA PRO A 259 -14.22 5.89 9.78
C PRO A 259 -14.66 5.32 11.12
N ASP A 260 -14.66 3.99 11.26
CA ASP A 260 -15.04 3.30 12.48
C ASP A 260 -14.02 3.56 13.58
N ARG A 261 -12.73 3.48 13.26
CA ARG A 261 -11.65 3.86 14.19
C ARG A 261 -11.66 5.34 14.54
N TYR A 262 -11.93 6.23 13.58
CA TYR A 262 -12.03 7.66 13.86
C TYR A 262 -13.19 7.96 14.82
N GLU A 263 -14.35 7.32 14.63
CA GLU A 263 -15.52 7.54 15.45
C GLU A 263 -15.40 6.98 16.88
N GLU A 264 -14.73 5.83 17.06
CA GLU A 264 -14.41 5.30 18.39
C GLU A 264 -13.59 6.28 19.25
N HIS A 265 -12.86 7.20 18.60
CA HIS A 265 -11.97 8.18 19.22
C HIS A 265 -12.46 9.65 19.09
N SER A 266 -13.67 9.91 18.54
CA SER A 266 -14.14 11.28 18.23
C SER A 266 -14.74 12.05 19.42
N THR A 267 -14.68 11.51 20.64
CA THR A 267 -15.37 12.06 21.81
C THR A 267 -14.92 13.49 22.14
N ILE A 268 -13.64 13.82 21.90
CA ILE A 268 -13.08 15.16 22.15
C ILE A 268 -13.59 16.17 21.13
N GLN A 269 -13.57 15.81 19.84
CA GLN A 269 -14.05 16.65 18.75
C GLN A 269 -15.54 16.96 18.91
N GLU A 270 -16.31 16.01 19.44
CA GLU A 270 -17.71 16.21 19.81
C GLU A 270 -17.92 17.16 20.99
N GLN A 271 -17.06 17.11 22.00
CA GLN A 271 -17.12 18.07 23.11
C GLN A 271 -16.75 19.49 22.62
N GLN A 272 -15.76 19.59 21.73
CA GLN A 272 -15.34 20.85 21.12
C GLN A 272 -16.41 21.43 20.21
N SER A 273 -17.16 20.61 19.47
CA SER A 273 -18.28 21.12 18.67
C SER A 273 -19.40 21.71 19.53
N VAL A 274 -19.69 21.10 20.69
CA VAL A 274 -20.62 21.67 21.68
C VAL A 274 -20.12 23.01 22.21
N GLN A 275 -18.82 23.14 22.48
CA GLN A 275 -18.25 24.42 22.87
C GLN A 275 -18.39 25.46 21.76
N LEU A 276 -18.01 25.15 20.52
CA LEU A 276 -18.16 26.07 19.38
C LEU A 276 -19.61 26.53 19.19
N LEU A 277 -20.58 25.62 19.36
CA LEU A 277 -22.01 25.96 19.35
C LEU A 277 -22.39 26.94 20.47
N GLY A 278 -21.87 26.74 21.68
CA GLY A 278 -22.05 27.70 22.77
C GLY A 278 -21.42 29.08 22.48
N PHE A 279 -20.36 29.13 21.68
CA PHE A 279 -19.76 30.39 21.25
C PHE A 279 -20.64 31.12 20.25
N ILE A 280 -21.24 30.41 19.30
CA ILE A 280 -22.25 30.96 18.38
C ILE A 280 -23.36 31.61 19.20
N GLU A 281 -23.95 30.89 20.15
CA GLU A 281 -25.02 31.42 21.02
C GLU A 281 -24.59 32.69 21.76
N SER A 282 -23.36 32.70 22.29
CA SER A 282 -22.83 33.86 23.01
C SER A 282 -22.61 35.07 22.10
N ALA A 283 -22.18 34.85 20.85
CA ALA A 283 -21.90 35.89 19.88
C ALA A 283 -23.19 36.47 19.29
N THR A 284 -24.27 35.68 19.27
CA THR A 284 -25.56 36.10 18.76
C THR A 284 -26.54 36.53 19.85
N VAL A 285 -26.16 36.64 21.13
CA VAL A 285 -27.07 37.04 22.24
C VAL A 285 -27.94 38.28 21.93
N THR A 286 -27.45 39.19 21.10
CA THR A 286 -28.15 40.43 20.73
C THR A 286 -29.17 40.28 19.59
N ARG A 287 -29.27 39.10 18.95
CA ARG A 287 -30.24 38.77 17.89
C ARG A 287 -30.70 37.30 17.98
N GLU A 288 -31.94 37.03 17.61
CA GLU A 288 -32.33 35.63 17.37
C GLU A 288 -31.56 35.12 16.15
N PHE A 289 -30.81 34.02 16.28
CA PHE A 289 -30.02 33.44 15.21
C PHE A 289 -30.57 32.05 14.89
N ASP A 290 -31.26 31.97 13.75
CA ASP A 290 -31.96 30.80 13.24
C ASP A 290 -31.62 30.69 11.75
N PRO A 291 -30.52 29.98 11.39
CA PRO A 291 -30.05 29.88 10.01
C PRO A 291 -30.97 28.97 9.18
N ASP A 292 -31.30 29.38 7.95
CA ASP A 292 -32.03 28.53 7.01
C ASP A 292 -31.08 27.60 6.24
N HIS A 293 -29.83 28.03 6.04
CA HIS A 293 -28.82 27.29 5.29
C HIS A 293 -27.48 27.19 6.04
N ILE A 294 -27.04 25.96 6.29
CA ILE A 294 -25.79 25.65 7.00
C ILE A 294 -24.83 24.87 6.09
N LEU A 295 -23.56 25.28 6.06
CA LEU A 295 -22.47 24.51 5.48
C LEU A 295 -21.55 24.00 6.60
N ASP A 296 -21.40 22.68 6.72
CA ASP A 296 -20.43 22.05 7.62
C ASP A 296 -19.21 21.58 6.82
N VAL A 297 -18.08 22.28 6.99
CA VAL A 297 -16.84 22.07 6.25
C VAL A 297 -15.93 21.13 7.03
N GLY A 298 -15.58 20.01 6.39
CA GLY A 298 -14.85 18.92 7.04
C GLY A 298 -15.75 18.12 7.98
N CYS A 299 -16.93 17.76 7.49
CA CYS A 299 -17.99 17.13 8.29
C CYS A 299 -17.61 15.74 8.84
N GLY A 300 -16.54 15.12 8.33
CA GLY A 300 -16.11 13.79 8.71
C GLY A 300 -17.22 12.77 8.49
N THR A 301 -17.49 11.95 9.51
CA THR A 301 -18.53 10.92 9.47
C THR A 301 -19.95 11.47 9.64
N GLY A 302 -20.15 12.79 9.75
CA GLY A 302 -21.49 13.41 9.80
C GLY A 302 -22.09 13.55 11.21
N LYS A 303 -21.43 13.03 12.24
CA LYS A 303 -21.95 13.08 13.63
C LYS A 303 -22.18 14.49 14.17
N VAL A 304 -21.30 15.43 13.83
CA VAL A 304 -21.47 16.86 14.20
C VAL A 304 -22.50 17.54 13.31
N THR A 305 -22.56 17.17 12.03
CA THR A 305 -23.56 17.65 11.07
C THR A 305 -24.98 17.29 11.49
N GLU A 306 -25.20 16.05 11.93
CA GLU A 306 -26.50 15.61 12.48
C GLU A 306 -26.88 16.45 13.70
N ARG A 307 -25.95 16.72 14.62
CA ARG A 307 -26.21 17.58 15.78
C ARG A 307 -26.55 19.02 15.39
N LEU A 308 -25.91 19.56 14.35
CA LEU A 308 -26.24 20.88 13.81
C LEU A 308 -27.69 20.89 13.29
N ALA A 309 -28.08 19.86 12.54
CA ALA A 309 -29.44 19.72 12.03
C ALA A 309 -30.46 19.46 13.15
N GLU A 310 -30.13 18.71 14.20
CA GLU A 310 -30.98 18.55 15.39
C GLU A 310 -31.19 19.87 16.13
N ARG A 311 -30.16 20.73 16.16
CA ARG A 311 -30.20 22.05 16.81
C ARG A 311 -31.04 23.05 16.02
N TYR A 312 -31.01 22.96 14.69
CA TYR A 312 -31.71 23.81 13.72
C TYR A 312 -32.56 22.93 12.78
N PRO A 313 -33.68 22.38 13.25
CA PRO A 313 -34.44 21.35 12.53
C PRO A 313 -35.13 21.84 11.25
N ASP A 314 -35.32 23.15 11.11
CA ASP A 314 -35.90 23.77 9.92
C ASP A 314 -34.81 24.17 8.88
N ALA A 315 -33.53 24.05 9.24
CA ALA A 315 -32.41 24.40 8.37
C ALA A 315 -32.08 23.26 7.38
N SER A 316 -31.61 23.67 6.20
CA SER A 316 -30.96 22.77 5.23
C SER A 316 -29.46 22.73 5.51
N VAL A 317 -28.91 21.55 5.82
CA VAL A 317 -27.51 21.37 6.20
C VAL A 317 -26.75 20.61 5.13
N VAL A 318 -25.70 21.22 4.59
CA VAL A 318 -24.78 20.57 3.65
C VAL A 318 -23.47 20.26 4.37
N GLY A 319 -23.13 18.98 4.49
CA GLY A 319 -21.83 18.52 5.00
C GLY A 319 -20.88 18.20 3.86
N ILE A 320 -19.70 18.83 3.83
CA ILE A 320 -18.65 18.51 2.85
C ILE A 320 -17.40 17.94 3.52
N ASP A 321 -16.77 16.95 2.88
CA ASP A 321 -15.50 16.39 3.35
C ASP A 321 -14.62 15.88 2.20
N SER A 322 -13.31 16.04 2.38
CA SER A 322 -12.26 15.58 1.47
C SER A 322 -12.03 14.06 1.51
N SER A 323 -12.75 13.32 2.37
CA SER A 323 -12.68 11.87 2.54
C SER A 323 -13.94 11.19 2.00
N ARG A 324 -13.79 10.39 0.94
CA ARG A 324 -14.91 9.66 0.33
C ARG A 324 -15.59 8.70 1.31
N SER A 325 -14.84 8.10 2.23
CA SER A 325 -15.43 7.20 3.23
C SER A 325 -16.24 7.89 4.27
N ALA A 326 -15.72 9.02 4.72
CA ALA A 326 -16.35 9.76 5.79
C ALA A 326 -17.74 10.19 5.29
N ILE A 327 -17.82 10.66 4.04
CA ILE A 327 -19.07 10.94 3.34
C ILE A 327 -19.94 9.69 3.12
N ALA A 328 -19.35 8.56 2.70
CA ALA A 328 -20.12 7.32 2.52
C ALA A 328 -20.79 6.90 3.84
N LYS A 329 -20.06 6.97 4.95
CA LYS A 329 -20.57 6.66 6.29
C LYS A 329 -21.60 7.70 6.78
N ALA A 330 -21.33 8.98 6.58
CA ALA A 330 -22.26 10.06 6.94
C ALA A 330 -23.63 9.88 6.28
N ARG A 331 -23.62 9.50 4.99
CA ARG A 331 -24.85 9.20 4.24
C ARG A 331 -25.61 7.99 4.77
N THR A 332 -24.92 6.98 5.30
CA THR A 332 -25.55 5.75 5.78
C THR A 332 -26.00 5.82 7.24
N GLU A 333 -25.26 6.54 8.09
CA GLU A 333 -25.43 6.48 9.55
C GLU A 333 -25.95 7.80 10.16
N HIS A 334 -25.71 8.94 9.51
CA HIS A 334 -26.00 10.27 10.04
C HIS A 334 -26.87 11.11 9.08
N SER A 335 -27.84 10.46 8.43
CA SER A 335 -28.82 11.07 7.51
C SER A 335 -30.25 10.66 7.86
N PRO A 336 -30.76 10.98 9.06
CA PRO A 336 -32.10 10.56 9.45
C PRO A 336 -33.18 11.27 8.62
N GLU A 337 -34.21 10.54 8.19
CA GLU A 337 -35.24 11.02 7.23
C GLU A 337 -36.02 12.29 7.66
N HIS A 338 -35.96 12.67 8.94
CA HIS A 338 -36.68 13.82 9.48
C HIS A 338 -35.87 15.11 9.51
N LEU A 339 -34.59 15.07 9.11
CA LEU A 339 -33.69 16.23 9.02
C LEU A 339 -33.30 16.44 7.55
N ASP A 340 -33.16 17.71 7.14
CA ASP A 340 -32.70 18.05 5.79
C ASP A 340 -31.16 18.14 5.76
N ILE A 341 -30.52 17.00 5.50
CA ILE A 341 -29.06 16.88 5.45
C ILE A 341 -28.63 16.31 4.10
N GLU A 342 -27.67 16.99 3.45
CA GLU A 342 -26.98 16.49 2.26
C GLU A 342 -25.48 16.40 2.54
N TYR A 343 -24.85 15.30 2.12
CA TYR A 343 -23.40 15.12 2.24
C TYR A 343 -22.75 15.06 0.86
N SER A 344 -21.64 15.78 0.66
CA SER A 344 -20.88 15.76 -0.59
C SER A 344 -19.37 15.56 -0.38
N TYR A 345 -18.75 14.83 -1.31
CA TYR A 345 -17.30 14.62 -1.34
C TYR A 345 -16.63 15.79 -2.04
N GLU A 346 -16.11 16.73 -1.27
CA GLU A 346 -15.56 17.99 -1.78
C GLU A 346 -14.37 18.46 -0.95
N LYS A 347 -13.49 19.21 -1.60
CA LYS A 347 -12.39 19.92 -0.92
C LYS A 347 -12.71 21.41 -0.93
N ILE A 348 -12.73 22.06 0.24
CA ILE A 348 -13.17 23.46 0.36
C ILE A 348 -12.34 24.43 -0.50
N GLU A 349 -11.06 24.16 -0.72
CA GLU A 349 -10.21 24.97 -1.61
C GLU A 349 -10.64 24.89 -3.10
N LYS A 350 -11.48 23.92 -3.46
CA LYS A 350 -12.06 23.73 -4.81
C LYS A 350 -13.59 23.84 -4.85
N TYR A 351 -14.23 23.99 -3.70
CA TYR A 351 -15.68 24.03 -3.56
C TYR A 351 -16.20 25.47 -3.61
N CYS A 352 -16.83 25.85 -4.71
CA CYS A 352 -17.51 27.13 -4.86
C CYS A 352 -18.51 27.08 -6.04
N PRO A 353 -19.57 26.25 -5.97
CA PRO A 353 -20.58 26.23 -7.03
C PRO A 353 -21.30 27.59 -7.14
N ASP A 354 -21.53 28.05 -8.36
CA ASP A 354 -22.05 29.40 -8.64
C ASP A 354 -23.44 29.62 -8.00
N GLU A 355 -24.25 28.56 -7.93
CA GLU A 355 -25.59 28.55 -7.33
C GLU A 355 -25.61 28.65 -5.80
N GLU A 356 -24.48 28.47 -5.11
CA GLU A 356 -24.38 28.55 -3.65
C GLU A 356 -23.65 29.80 -3.14
N ILE A 357 -23.22 30.68 -4.06
CA ILE A 357 -22.62 31.96 -3.68
C ILE A 357 -23.61 32.78 -2.85
N GLY A 358 -23.18 33.20 -1.66
CA GLY A 358 -23.97 34.00 -0.72
C GLY A 358 -25.14 33.24 -0.08
N ARG A 359 -25.15 31.90 -0.12
CA ARG A 359 -26.27 31.08 0.30
C ARG A 359 -26.30 30.79 1.79
N TYR A 360 -25.15 30.66 2.45
CA TYR A 360 -25.08 30.07 3.79
C TYR A 360 -25.13 31.11 4.90
N ASP A 361 -26.12 30.98 5.78
CA ASP A 361 -26.29 31.82 6.98
C ASP A 361 -25.31 31.43 8.08
N LEU A 362 -24.92 30.15 8.10
CA LEU A 362 -23.86 29.62 8.97
C LEU A 362 -22.90 28.78 8.15
N ILE A 363 -21.63 29.12 8.20
CA ILE A 363 -20.56 28.23 7.79
C ILE A 363 -19.85 27.75 9.06
N PHE A 364 -19.90 26.45 9.30
CA PHE A 364 -19.37 25.78 10.47
C PHE A 364 -18.18 24.90 10.06
N SER A 365 -17.12 24.89 10.87
CA SER A 365 -16.05 23.90 10.75
C SER A 365 -15.49 23.58 12.12
N ASN A 366 -15.44 22.30 12.46
CA ASN A 366 -14.88 21.84 13.71
C ASN A 366 -13.71 20.89 13.49
N ALA A 367 -12.53 21.26 13.99
CA ALA A 367 -11.29 20.48 13.94
C ALA A 367 -10.85 20.05 12.52
N ALA A 368 -11.26 20.78 11.49
CA ALA A 368 -10.97 20.43 10.09
C ALA A 368 -10.03 21.41 9.38
N MET A 369 -10.26 22.72 9.52
CA MET A 369 -9.58 23.73 8.69
C MET A 369 -8.06 23.64 8.72
N HIS A 370 -7.41 23.38 9.86
CA HIS A 370 -5.94 23.22 9.97
C HIS A 370 -5.33 22.09 9.12
N TRP A 371 -6.14 21.18 8.56
CA TRP A 371 -5.72 20.14 7.62
C TRP A 371 -5.79 20.55 6.15
N VAL A 372 -6.37 21.72 5.85
CA VAL A 372 -6.53 22.22 4.47
C VAL A 372 -5.24 22.85 4.00
N GLU A 373 -4.57 22.26 3.01
CA GLU A 373 -3.31 22.80 2.46
C GLU A 373 -3.51 24.18 1.81
N GLY A 374 -4.58 24.33 1.02
CA GLY A 374 -4.94 25.57 0.33
C GLY A 374 -5.77 26.53 1.19
N GLN A 375 -5.22 26.98 2.33
CA GLN A 375 -5.94 27.84 3.28
C GLN A 375 -6.49 29.11 2.61
N HIS A 376 -5.65 29.82 1.84
CA HIS A 376 -6.08 31.10 1.27
C HIS A 376 -7.21 30.91 0.26
N GLU A 377 -7.15 29.87 -0.57
CA GLU A 377 -8.21 29.51 -1.51
C GLU A 377 -9.48 29.08 -0.77
N ALA A 378 -9.34 28.30 0.30
CA ALA A 378 -10.46 27.88 1.14
C ALA A 378 -11.18 29.08 1.74
N TYR A 379 -10.47 29.97 2.45
CA TYR A 379 -11.07 31.17 3.04
C TYR A 379 -11.65 32.12 1.97
N ALA A 380 -11.02 32.24 0.81
CA ALA A 380 -11.59 32.99 -0.32
C ALA A 380 -12.90 32.39 -0.83
N ASN A 381 -13.06 31.06 -0.80
CA ASN A 381 -14.31 30.39 -1.16
C ASN A 381 -15.36 30.51 -0.05
N LEU A 382 -14.98 30.32 1.22
CA LEU A 382 -15.86 30.57 2.36
C LEU A 382 -16.46 31.98 2.30
N ARG A 383 -15.65 32.98 1.94
CA ARG A 383 -16.10 34.37 1.77
C ARG A 383 -17.14 34.55 0.66
N LYS A 384 -17.06 33.78 -0.42
CA LYS A 384 -18.06 33.83 -1.51
C LYS A 384 -19.33 33.11 -1.13
N LEU A 385 -19.24 32.00 -0.41
CA LEU A 385 -20.36 31.13 -0.06
C LEU A 385 -21.22 31.69 1.08
N ILE A 386 -20.62 32.42 2.01
CA ILE A 386 -21.34 32.98 3.16
C ILE A 386 -22.28 34.12 2.76
N ALA A 387 -23.49 34.12 3.32
CA ALA A 387 -24.46 35.19 3.17
C ALA A 387 -23.97 36.50 3.80
N PRO A 388 -24.41 37.69 3.35
CA PRO A 388 -23.95 38.98 3.87
C PRO A 388 -24.13 39.18 5.39
N ASP A 389 -25.18 38.60 5.98
CA ASP A 389 -25.45 38.66 7.42
C ASP A 389 -25.09 37.35 8.17
N GLY A 390 -24.41 36.45 7.46
CA GLY A 390 -24.05 35.11 7.91
C GLY A 390 -22.91 35.09 8.92
N LEU A 391 -22.73 33.93 9.54
CA LEU A 391 -21.72 33.71 10.57
C LEU A 391 -20.73 32.63 10.14
N LEU A 392 -19.44 32.92 10.30
CA LEU A 392 -18.38 31.93 10.17
C LEU A 392 -17.98 31.46 11.58
N ALA A 393 -18.08 30.16 11.84
CA ALA A 393 -17.73 29.54 13.11
C ALA A 393 -16.69 28.44 12.89
N ILE A 394 -15.47 28.66 13.37
CA ILE A 394 -14.35 27.72 13.21
C ILE A 394 -13.77 27.35 14.56
N HIS A 395 -13.52 26.06 14.76
CA HIS A 395 -12.67 25.54 15.82
C HIS A 395 -11.51 24.76 15.19
N GLN A 396 -10.28 25.00 15.65
CA GLN A 396 -9.10 24.26 15.21
C GLN A 396 -7.96 24.27 16.23
N GLY A 397 -6.88 23.53 15.94
CA GLY A 397 -5.65 23.58 16.73
C GLY A 397 -4.97 24.96 16.64
N HIS A 398 -4.43 25.41 17.77
CA HIS A 398 -3.60 26.60 17.87
C HIS A 398 -2.11 26.25 17.69
N GLU A 399 -1.28 27.22 17.30
CA GLU A 399 0.18 27.11 17.27
C GLU A 399 0.71 26.42 18.55
N GLY A 400 1.56 25.41 18.36
CA GLY A 400 2.18 24.67 19.47
C GLY A 400 1.32 23.57 20.09
N THR A 401 0.07 23.38 19.64
CA THR A 401 -0.71 22.20 20.05
C THR A 401 0.03 20.91 19.69
N TYR A 402 0.02 19.95 20.61
CA TYR A 402 0.62 18.62 20.48
C TYR A 402 2.13 18.62 20.21
N LYS A 403 2.83 19.71 20.51
CA LYS A 403 4.27 19.84 20.23
C LYS A 403 5.09 18.65 20.76
N GLU A 404 4.79 18.19 21.97
CA GLU A 404 5.48 17.08 22.60
C GLU A 404 5.24 15.76 21.85
N LEU A 405 4.01 15.52 21.39
CA LEU A 405 3.66 14.32 20.63
C LEU A 405 4.27 14.37 19.21
N HIS A 406 4.25 15.53 18.56
CA HIS A 406 4.94 15.70 17.28
C HIS A 406 6.46 15.46 17.41
N GLN A 407 7.07 15.90 18.50
CA GLN A 407 8.48 15.61 18.77
C GLN A 407 8.73 14.09 18.89
N VAL A 408 7.90 13.37 19.65
CA VAL A 408 7.99 11.90 19.74
C VAL A 408 7.82 11.24 18.37
N ALA A 409 6.88 11.71 17.55
CA ALA A 409 6.67 11.17 16.20
C ALA A 409 7.93 11.32 15.33
N VAL A 410 8.58 12.49 15.36
CA VAL A 410 9.85 12.72 14.64
C VAL A 410 10.97 11.84 15.20
N GLU A 411 11.10 11.70 16.52
CA GLU A 411 12.09 10.81 17.13
C GLU A 411 11.92 9.35 16.68
N VAL A 412 10.67 8.89 16.54
CA VAL A 412 10.39 7.54 16.03
C VAL A 412 10.74 7.42 14.54
N LEU A 413 10.45 8.43 13.70
CA LEU A 413 10.84 8.39 12.28
C LEU A 413 12.36 8.28 12.09
N ASN A 414 13.13 9.05 12.88
CA ASN A 414 14.59 9.05 12.83
C ASN A 414 15.18 7.67 13.18
N ASP A 415 14.54 6.90 14.07
CA ASP A 415 15.00 5.56 14.45
C ASP A 415 14.87 4.52 13.31
N PHE A 416 13.99 4.78 12.34
CA PHE A 416 13.73 3.88 11.21
C PHE A 416 14.41 4.31 9.90
N ASP A 417 15.29 5.32 9.93
CA ASP A 417 15.93 5.93 8.76
C ASP A 417 14.89 6.36 7.69
N TYR A 418 13.69 6.76 8.12
CA TYR A 418 12.61 7.19 7.21
C TYR A 418 12.79 8.60 6.68
N ASP A 419 13.87 9.31 7.07
CA ASP A 419 14.19 10.69 6.70
C ASP A 419 14.08 10.96 5.20
N ALA A 420 14.42 9.97 4.36
CA ALA A 420 14.31 10.06 2.90
C ALA A 420 12.86 10.29 2.40
N TYR A 421 11.84 9.80 3.13
CA TYR A 421 10.43 10.00 2.80
C TYR A 421 9.90 11.37 3.21
N PHE A 422 10.66 12.11 4.02
CA PHE A 422 10.31 13.42 4.55
C PHE A 422 11.29 14.51 4.06
N GLU A 423 12.10 14.24 3.03
CA GLU A 423 12.93 15.26 2.39
C GLU A 423 12.06 16.45 1.94
N ASN A 424 12.30 17.63 2.54
CA ASN A 424 11.55 18.88 2.35
C ASN A 424 10.23 19.03 3.12
N LEU A 425 10.02 18.25 4.19
CA LEU A 425 8.88 18.42 5.11
C LEU A 425 9.36 18.32 6.56
N ASN A 426 8.84 19.20 7.42
CA ASN A 426 9.11 19.31 8.84
C ASN A 426 7.80 19.22 9.64
N PRO A 427 7.07 18.10 9.71
CA PRO A 427 5.97 17.99 10.66
C PRO A 427 6.48 18.19 12.11
N PRO A 428 5.94 19.10 12.92
CA PRO A 428 4.63 19.74 12.79
C PRO A 428 4.60 21.12 12.11
N LEU A 429 5.72 21.67 11.66
CA LEU A 429 5.80 22.97 10.98
C LEU A 429 4.97 23.04 9.68
N ASP A 430 4.67 21.90 9.05
CA ASP A 430 3.77 21.84 7.88
C ASP A 430 2.29 21.61 8.24
N LEU A 431 1.98 21.45 9.53
CA LEU A 431 0.60 21.51 10.02
C LEU A 431 0.27 22.97 10.30
N ILE A 432 -0.79 23.47 9.66
CA ILE A 432 -1.12 24.90 9.68
C ILE A 432 -1.87 25.22 10.97
N TYR A 433 -1.10 25.39 12.04
CA TYR A 433 -1.59 25.83 13.33
C TYR A 433 -1.28 27.31 13.52
N TYR A 434 -2.26 28.17 13.20
CA TYR A 434 -2.14 29.61 13.43
C TYR A 434 -2.21 29.95 14.91
N ASN A 435 -1.46 30.96 15.33
CA ASN A 435 -1.78 31.66 16.58
C ASN A 435 -2.95 32.65 16.38
N THR A 436 -3.39 33.28 17.47
CA THR A 436 -4.54 34.19 17.43
C THR A 436 -4.35 35.43 16.54
N ASP A 437 -3.14 35.99 16.49
CA ASP A 437 -2.83 37.17 15.65
C ASP A 437 -2.82 36.77 14.16
N GLU A 438 -2.16 35.67 13.81
CA GLU A 438 -2.11 35.15 12.43
C GLU A 438 -3.49 34.76 11.91
N MET A 439 -4.34 34.20 12.76
CA MET A 439 -5.74 33.90 12.43
C MET A 439 -6.53 35.18 12.15
N GLY A 440 -6.31 36.23 12.95
CA GLY A 440 -6.90 37.55 12.71
C GLY A 440 -6.50 38.10 11.34
N ASP A 441 -5.19 38.11 11.05
CA ASP A 441 -4.64 38.59 9.77
C ASP A 441 -5.19 37.79 8.56
N LEU A 442 -5.34 36.47 8.70
CA LEU A 442 -5.91 35.61 7.66
C LEU A 442 -7.38 35.94 7.38
N LEU A 443 -8.18 36.12 8.43
CA LEU A 443 -9.60 36.46 8.32
C LEU A 443 -9.78 37.82 7.66
N GLU A 444 -9.09 38.85 8.16
CA GLU A 444 -9.16 40.21 7.62
C GLU A 444 -8.69 40.24 6.16
N GLY A 445 -7.61 39.53 5.84
CA GLY A 445 -7.07 39.41 4.47
C GLY A 445 -8.05 38.79 3.46
N HIS A 446 -9.03 38.02 3.93
CA HIS A 446 -10.07 37.38 3.10
C HIS A 446 -11.47 37.97 3.30
N GLY A 447 -11.57 39.15 3.91
CA GLY A 447 -12.82 39.89 4.02
C GLY A 447 -13.77 39.36 5.10
N PHE A 448 -13.21 38.91 6.23
CA PHE A 448 -13.95 38.60 7.44
C PHE A 448 -13.52 39.51 8.59
N ASP A 449 -14.49 40.00 9.36
CA ASP A 449 -14.28 40.71 10.62
C ASP A 449 -14.43 39.72 11.80
N PRO A 450 -13.36 39.41 12.54
CA PRO A 450 -13.44 38.54 13.70
C PRO A 450 -14.20 39.22 14.85
N ILE A 451 -15.34 38.67 15.23
CA ILE A 451 -16.10 39.10 16.42
C ILE A 451 -15.46 38.53 17.69
N ARG A 452 -14.94 37.30 17.59
CA ARG A 452 -14.30 36.62 18.71
C ARG A 452 -13.24 35.66 18.20
N VAL A 453 -12.03 35.83 18.71
CA VAL A 453 -10.95 34.83 18.63
C VAL A 453 -10.57 34.50 20.07
N LYS A 454 -10.82 33.27 20.50
CA LYS A 454 -10.50 32.82 21.86
C LYS A 454 -9.49 31.68 21.79
N ASP A 455 -8.43 31.84 22.57
CA ASP A 455 -7.49 30.78 22.91
C ASP A 455 -8.02 29.99 24.12
N ASP A 456 -7.90 28.66 24.07
CA ASP A 456 -8.21 27.76 25.17
C ASP A 456 -7.09 26.75 25.37
N ASN A 457 -6.63 26.67 26.61
CA ASN A 457 -5.63 25.69 27.04
C ASN A 457 -6.36 24.56 27.74
N ASP A 458 -6.66 23.52 26.97
CA ASP A 458 -7.33 22.33 27.48
C ASP A 458 -6.34 21.43 28.23
N THR A 459 -6.81 20.80 29.30
CA THR A 459 -6.07 19.69 29.90
C THR A 459 -6.16 18.49 28.96
N ALA A 460 -5.02 17.94 28.55
CA ALA A 460 -5.03 16.75 27.72
C ALA A 460 -5.71 15.57 28.45
N PRO A 461 -6.58 14.81 27.78
CA PRO A 461 -7.17 13.62 28.35
C PRO A 461 -6.15 12.47 28.44
N ASP A 462 -6.41 11.49 29.29
CA ASP A 462 -5.58 10.28 29.42
C ASP A 462 -5.44 9.52 28.08
N THR A 463 -6.40 9.68 27.16
CA THR A 463 -6.43 9.06 25.83
C THR A 463 -5.62 9.82 24.78
N ILE A 464 -5.01 10.96 25.11
CA ILE A 464 -4.45 11.89 24.12
C ILE A 464 -3.42 11.26 23.18
N VAL A 465 -2.64 10.29 23.67
CA VAL A 465 -1.66 9.57 22.84
C VAL A 465 -2.37 8.73 21.77
N ASP A 466 -3.43 8.03 22.13
CA ASP A 466 -4.20 7.21 21.18
C ASP A 466 -4.95 8.11 20.21
N ASP A 467 -5.59 9.17 20.69
CA ASP A 467 -6.36 10.08 19.85
C ASP A 467 -5.45 10.79 18.83
N PHE A 468 -4.25 11.21 19.26
CA PHE A 468 -3.24 11.74 18.35
C PHE A 468 -2.74 10.68 17.36
N ALA A 469 -2.50 9.45 17.83
CA ALA A 469 -2.04 8.36 16.98
C ALA A 469 -3.05 8.00 15.89
N GLU A 470 -4.35 8.12 16.15
CA GLU A 470 -5.42 7.75 15.21
C GLU A 470 -5.85 8.93 14.31
N ALA A 471 -5.76 10.18 14.79
CA ALA A 471 -6.15 11.36 14.01
C ALA A 471 -4.94 12.06 13.38
N SER A 472 -4.03 12.59 14.20
CA SER A 472 -2.96 13.48 13.76
C SER A 472 -1.80 12.75 13.09
N LEU A 473 -1.51 11.51 13.52
CA LEU A 473 -0.42 10.71 12.95
C LEU A 473 -0.70 10.29 11.49
N ASN A 474 -1.95 10.40 11.02
CA ASN A 474 -2.31 10.09 9.64
C ASN A 474 -1.50 10.92 8.64
N ALA A 475 -1.27 12.20 8.92
CA ALA A 475 -0.49 13.07 8.06
C ALA A 475 0.97 12.58 7.88
N TYR A 476 1.51 11.86 8.88
CA TYR A 476 2.81 11.21 8.78
C TYR A 476 2.69 9.89 8.00
N CYS A 477 1.70 9.08 8.35
CA CYS A 477 1.44 7.77 7.76
C CYS A 477 1.18 7.82 6.26
N GLU A 478 0.54 8.89 5.75
CA GLU A 478 0.28 9.08 4.32
C GLU A 478 1.58 9.13 3.48
N ARG A 479 2.72 9.47 4.09
CA ARG A 479 4.04 9.52 3.42
C ARG A 479 4.81 8.20 3.50
N LEU A 480 4.38 7.29 4.37
CA LEU A 480 4.96 5.95 4.48
C LEU A 480 4.43 5.06 3.35
N GLN A 481 5.33 4.25 2.79
CA GLN A 481 5.12 3.49 1.56
C GLN A 481 4.20 2.28 1.75
N SER A 482 4.14 1.70 2.95
CA SER A 482 3.34 0.51 3.24
C SER A 482 2.52 0.62 4.52
N GLU A 483 1.44 -0.15 4.58
CA GLU A 483 0.58 -0.21 5.78
C GLU A 483 1.34 -0.76 6.99
N SER A 484 2.23 -1.73 6.79
CA SER A 484 3.10 -2.23 7.85
C SER A 484 4.02 -1.16 8.42
N GLN A 485 4.57 -0.27 7.58
CA GLN A 485 5.35 0.87 8.07
C GLN A 485 4.48 1.81 8.92
N ARG A 486 3.23 2.06 8.51
CA ARG A 486 2.28 2.90 9.25
C ARG A 486 1.89 2.29 10.59
N GLU A 487 1.60 0.99 10.63
CA GLU A 487 1.25 0.28 11.87
C GLU A 487 2.44 0.22 12.84
N ILE A 488 3.62 -0.14 12.35
CA ILE A 488 4.85 -0.14 13.17
C ILE A 488 5.12 1.27 13.69
N PHE A 489 5.01 2.28 12.83
CA PHE A 489 5.20 3.67 13.22
C PHE A 489 4.20 4.10 14.31
N ARG A 490 2.91 3.81 14.16
CA ARG A 490 1.88 4.09 15.17
C ARG A 490 2.15 3.40 16.49
N GLU A 491 2.48 2.12 16.48
CA GLU A 491 2.71 1.37 17.71
C GLU A 491 3.98 1.83 18.43
N GLN A 492 5.05 2.11 17.69
CA GLN A 492 6.29 2.65 18.27
C GLN A 492 6.09 4.06 18.83
N PHE A 493 5.33 4.89 18.13
CA PHE A 493 4.88 6.19 18.62
C PHE A 493 4.10 6.05 19.93
N LYS A 494 3.05 5.21 19.97
CA LYS A 494 2.22 5.01 21.18
C LYS A 494 3.06 4.51 22.36
N GLN A 495 3.91 3.52 22.15
CA GLN A 495 4.78 2.97 23.19
C GLN A 495 5.76 4.02 23.74
N ARG A 496 6.35 4.82 22.85
CA ARG A 496 7.32 5.84 23.24
C ARG A 496 6.69 7.03 23.93
N ALA A 497 5.59 7.54 23.39
CA ALA A 497 4.84 8.65 23.98
C ALA A 497 4.40 8.31 25.40
N ARG A 498 3.81 7.13 25.63
CA ARG A 498 3.41 6.66 26.98
C ARG A 498 4.58 6.47 27.95
N LYS A 499 5.81 6.32 27.46
CA LYS A 499 7.00 6.17 28.30
C LYS A 499 7.65 7.51 28.63
N GLN A 500 7.59 8.47 27.71
CA GLN A 500 8.27 9.76 27.82
C GLN A 500 7.38 10.87 28.41
N LEU A 501 6.06 10.79 28.21
CA LEU A 501 5.12 11.86 28.53
C LEU A 501 4.07 11.37 29.53
N ASP A 502 3.78 12.19 30.54
CA ASP A 502 2.51 12.13 31.25
C ASP A 502 1.47 12.88 30.39
N PRO A 503 0.20 12.43 30.28
CA PRO A 503 -0.83 13.18 29.55
C PRO A 503 -0.91 14.65 29.97
N THR A 504 -0.70 14.96 31.26
CA THR A 504 -0.71 16.34 31.77
C THR A 504 0.43 17.22 31.26
N ASP A 505 1.49 16.62 30.70
CA ASP A 505 2.60 17.33 30.06
C ASP A 505 2.32 17.68 28.59
N VAL A 506 1.24 17.14 27.99
CA VAL A 506 0.93 17.37 26.57
C VAL A 506 0.19 18.70 26.40
N THR A 507 0.77 19.59 25.58
CA THR A 507 0.17 20.88 25.26
C THR A 507 -1.04 20.68 24.33
N VAL A 508 -2.24 21.06 24.77
CA VAL A 508 -3.46 21.05 23.93
C VAL A 508 -4.03 22.46 23.88
N HIS A 509 -3.69 23.19 22.83
CA HIS A 509 -4.13 24.57 22.63
C HIS A 509 -5.09 24.64 21.45
N ARG A 510 -6.20 25.36 21.63
CA ARG A 510 -7.28 25.47 20.65
C ARG A 510 -7.63 26.92 20.39
N ILE A 511 -8.05 27.17 19.15
CA ILE A 511 -8.59 28.46 18.76
C ILE A 511 -10.04 28.29 18.34
N TYR A 512 -10.90 29.14 18.91
CA TYR A 512 -12.30 29.28 18.55
C TYR A 512 -12.49 30.65 17.90
N VAL A 513 -13.05 30.64 16.70
CA VAL A 513 -13.24 31.81 15.85
C VAL A 513 -14.72 31.96 15.55
N ILE A 514 -15.24 33.16 15.82
CA ILE A 514 -16.52 33.64 15.29
C ILE A 514 -16.22 34.91 14.49
N ALA A 515 -16.57 34.90 13.21
CA ALA A 515 -16.37 36.03 12.32
C ALA A 515 -17.61 36.29 11.46
N VAL A 516 -17.73 37.51 10.97
CA VAL A 516 -18.76 37.93 10.00
C VAL A 516 -18.09 38.42 8.73
N PRO A 517 -18.72 38.31 7.56
CA PRO A 517 -18.15 38.89 6.34
C PRO A 517 -18.10 40.41 6.44
N THR A 518 -17.01 41.03 5.98
CA THR A 518 -16.90 42.48 5.89
C THR A 518 -17.94 43.02 4.90
N GLU A 519 -18.54 44.17 5.20
CA GLU A 519 -19.34 44.91 4.22
C GLU A 519 -18.50 45.21 2.97
N ALA A 520 -19.08 45.00 1.79
CA ALA A 520 -18.40 45.15 0.49
C ALA A 520 -18.23 46.62 0.05
#